data_AF-A0A2J6II68-F1
#
_entry.id   AF-A0A2J6II68-F1
#
_cell.length_a   1.000
_cell.length_b   1.000
_cell.length_c   1.000
_cell.angle_alpha   90.00
_cell.angle_beta   90.00
_cell.angle_gamma   90.00
#
_symmetry.space_group_name_H-M   'P 1'
#
loop_
_entity.id
_entity.type
_entity.pdbx_description
1 polymer ?
#
loop_
_entity_poly.entity_id
_entity_poly.type
_entity_poly.pdbx_seq_one_letter_code
_entity_poly.pdbx_strand_id
1 'polypeptide(L)'
;MGWITIVLLIITTFTGMFLRPPLLAAIAYSKVGKIPYTELDTPNAWFDKLRRIIVDENENRIFIATNEAIYTCDSSFSSRPIPFYNQPPISVMGVNVFEQLDNQTLLVGSFEGLFLWNFINGIVFDVIKQSNHKRDPNKKIPLGDYLVTGFSDDFKSNAFYFDFNYGAGKLGKGMPFPDMPMQIKNQGMSLWNVALEFHTGRMYKFFGKYYILFVPLSGLVILFILVSGFIVWLKKHRKKSKQ
;
A
#
# COMPACT_ATOMS: atom_id res chain seq x y z
N MET A 1 -3.32 6.51 37.38
CA MET A 1 -3.98 6.42 36.06
C MET A 1 -3.62 7.58 35.14
N GLY A 2 -3.87 8.86 35.48
CA GLY A 2 -3.74 9.99 34.52
C GLY A 2 -2.39 10.16 33.80
N TRP A 3 -1.25 10.05 34.51
CA TRP A 3 0.07 10.27 33.87
C TRP A 3 0.47 9.15 32.90
N ILE A 4 0.06 7.90 33.17
CA ILE A 4 0.31 6.74 32.29
C ILE A 4 -0.45 6.94 30.97
N THR A 5 -1.71 7.39 31.05
CA THR A 5 -2.52 7.71 29.87
C THR A 5 -1.90 8.82 29.04
N ILE A 6 -1.30 9.85 29.65
CA ILE A 6 -0.59 10.91 28.91
C ILE A 6 0.60 10.33 28.14
N VAL A 7 1.41 9.47 28.76
CA VAL A 7 2.55 8.84 28.09
C VAL A 7 2.08 8.00 26.89
N LEU A 8 1.03 7.19 27.08
CA LEU A 8 0.43 6.41 25.99
C LEU A 8 -0.08 7.31 24.86
N LEU A 9 -0.77 8.41 25.18
CA LEU A 9 -1.30 9.36 24.20
C LEU A 9 -0.18 10.06 23.42
N ILE A 10 0.92 10.42 24.08
CA ILE A 10 2.09 11.01 23.42
C ILE A 10 2.69 10.00 22.42
N ILE A 11 2.92 8.76 22.84
CA ILE A 11 3.48 7.72 21.97
C ILE A 11 2.57 7.48 20.77
N THR A 12 1.28 7.22 21.01
CA THR A 12 0.31 6.92 19.94
C THR A 12 0.11 8.09 18.99
N THR A 13 0.07 9.32 19.49
CA THR A 13 -0.02 10.52 18.63
C THR A 13 1.24 10.66 17.78
N PHE A 14 2.42 10.56 18.40
CA PHE A 14 3.69 10.71 17.70
C PHE A 14 3.89 9.63 16.63
N THR A 15 3.67 8.36 16.97
CA THR A 15 3.79 7.26 15.98
C THR A 15 2.71 7.34 14.92
N GLY A 16 1.48 7.74 15.27
CA GLY A 16 0.37 7.93 14.34
C GLY A 16 0.67 8.97 13.25
N MET A 17 1.46 10.00 13.54
CA MET A 17 1.87 11.00 12.55
C MET A 17 2.69 10.39 11.39
N PHE A 18 3.40 9.29 11.63
CA PHE A 18 4.22 8.62 10.61
C PHE A 18 3.42 7.69 9.69
N LEU A 19 2.13 7.45 9.96
CA LEU A 19 1.28 6.59 9.12
C LEU A 19 0.86 7.24 7.79
N ARG A 20 1.16 8.53 7.60
CA ARG A 20 0.85 9.29 6.38
C ARG A 20 2.07 10.09 5.89
N PRO A 21 2.18 10.35 4.57
CA PRO A 21 3.16 11.31 4.06
C PRO A 21 2.96 12.69 4.71
N PRO A 22 4.01 13.53 4.84
CA PRO A 22 5.38 13.29 4.40
C PRO A 22 6.21 12.42 5.36
N LEU A 23 5.81 12.27 6.62
CA LEU A 23 6.61 11.57 7.64
C LEU A 23 6.78 10.07 7.33
N LEU A 24 5.77 9.44 6.73
CA LEU A 24 5.88 8.07 6.23
C LEU A 24 7.09 7.88 5.30
N ALA A 25 7.38 8.87 4.44
CA ALA A 25 8.49 8.76 3.49
C ALA A 25 9.87 8.65 4.18
N ALA A 26 10.00 9.18 5.40
CA ALA A 26 11.24 9.09 6.18
C ALA A 26 11.51 7.66 6.68
N ILE A 27 10.47 6.85 6.84
CA ILE A 27 10.56 5.49 7.40
C ILE A 27 10.13 4.38 6.43
N ALA A 28 9.62 4.74 5.25
CA ALA A 28 9.01 3.80 4.30
C ALA A 28 9.93 2.65 3.87
N TYR A 29 11.25 2.88 3.85
CA TYR A 29 12.26 1.89 3.49
C TYR A 29 13.08 1.39 4.69
N SER A 30 12.78 1.86 5.90
CA SER A 30 13.47 1.42 7.11
C SER A 30 13.02 0.01 7.48
N LYS A 31 13.99 -0.90 7.65
CA LYS A 31 13.73 -2.26 8.16
C LYS A 31 14.06 -2.31 9.64
N VAL A 32 13.12 -2.79 10.46
CA VAL A 32 13.32 -3.06 11.89
C VAL A 32 13.30 -4.57 12.13
N GLY A 33 14.02 -5.02 13.14
CA GLY A 33 14.02 -6.43 13.53
C GLY A 33 12.64 -6.88 14.03
N LYS A 34 12.38 -8.19 13.94
CA LYS A 34 11.20 -8.81 14.55
C LYS A 34 11.31 -8.67 16.07
N ILE A 35 10.24 -8.20 16.71
CA ILE A 35 10.20 -8.06 18.17
C ILE A 35 9.99 -9.46 18.76
N PRO A 36 10.86 -9.95 19.65
CA PRO A 36 10.74 -11.28 20.22
C PRO A 36 9.38 -11.52 20.88
N TYR A 37 8.86 -12.74 20.76
CA TYR A 37 7.56 -13.17 21.35
C TYR A 37 6.32 -12.42 20.82
N THR A 38 6.41 -11.82 19.64
CA THR A 38 5.26 -11.22 18.94
C THR A 38 4.79 -12.12 17.79
N GLU A 39 3.60 -11.88 17.25
CA GLU A 39 3.12 -12.56 16.02
C GLU A 39 4.10 -12.43 14.84
N LEU A 40 4.91 -11.36 14.82
CA LEU A 40 5.93 -11.14 13.80
C LEU A 40 7.19 -12.01 14.01
N ASP A 41 7.39 -12.55 15.22
CA ASP A 41 8.52 -13.41 15.59
C ASP A 41 8.33 -14.85 15.12
N THR A 42 8.18 -14.99 13.81
CA THR A 42 8.00 -16.28 13.16
C THR A 42 9.26 -16.70 12.38
N PRO A 43 9.64 -17.98 12.40
CA PRO A 43 10.72 -18.50 11.54
C PRO A 43 10.33 -18.52 10.06
N ASN A 44 9.05 -18.37 9.73
CA ASN A 44 8.58 -18.36 8.35
C ASN A 44 9.05 -17.09 7.61
N ALA A 45 9.90 -17.27 6.60
CA ALA A 45 10.41 -16.19 5.77
C ALA A 45 9.35 -15.51 4.89
N TRP A 46 8.22 -16.19 4.64
CA TRP A 46 7.14 -15.73 3.77
C TRP A 46 6.01 -15.03 4.52
N PHE A 47 6.01 -15.11 5.85
CA PHE A 47 4.97 -14.52 6.68
C PHE A 47 4.86 -13.01 6.41
N ASP A 48 3.63 -12.57 6.12
CA ASP A 48 3.28 -11.19 5.75
C ASP A 48 3.95 -10.64 4.46
N LYS A 49 4.74 -11.46 3.74
CA LYS A 49 5.42 -11.08 2.50
C LYS A 49 4.83 -11.68 1.25
N LEU A 50 4.42 -12.95 1.32
CA LEU A 50 3.83 -13.65 0.19
C LEU A 50 2.52 -12.98 -0.25
N ARG A 51 2.30 -12.82 -1.55
CA ARG A 51 1.08 -12.23 -2.11
C ARG A 51 0.40 -13.19 -3.07
N ARG A 52 1.13 -13.69 -4.08
CA ARG A 52 0.57 -14.54 -5.15
C ARG A 52 1.61 -15.55 -5.63
N ILE A 53 1.12 -16.67 -6.16
CA ILE A 53 1.94 -17.73 -6.75
C ILE A 53 1.32 -18.10 -8.09
N ILE A 54 2.15 -18.26 -9.11
CA ILE A 54 1.77 -18.86 -10.41
C ILE A 54 2.64 -20.10 -10.59
N VAL A 55 2.00 -21.21 -10.96
CA VAL A 55 2.68 -22.43 -11.37
C VAL A 55 2.65 -22.47 -12.88
N ASP A 56 3.83 -22.48 -13.50
CA ASP A 56 3.96 -22.66 -14.94
C ASP A 56 4.16 -24.14 -15.23
N GLU A 57 3.09 -24.79 -15.67
CA GLU A 57 3.07 -26.23 -15.95
C GLU A 57 3.95 -26.61 -17.15
N ASN A 58 4.22 -25.68 -18.07
CA ASN A 58 4.99 -25.97 -19.29
C ASN A 58 6.49 -26.08 -19.02
N GLU A 59 7.01 -25.23 -18.14
CA GLU A 59 8.45 -25.19 -17.80
C GLU A 59 8.76 -25.68 -16.39
N ASN A 60 7.77 -26.27 -15.71
CA ASN A 60 7.92 -26.88 -14.39
C ASN A 60 8.56 -25.92 -13.36
N ARG A 61 8.16 -24.65 -13.42
CA ARG A 61 8.67 -23.56 -12.59
C ARG A 61 7.54 -22.85 -11.85
N ILE A 62 7.89 -22.21 -10.75
CA ILE A 62 6.95 -21.47 -9.90
C ILE A 62 7.40 -20.04 -9.78
N PHE A 63 6.48 -19.11 -10.07
CA PHE A 63 6.66 -17.69 -9.80
C PHE A 63 6.04 -17.34 -8.46
N ILE A 64 6.82 -16.70 -7.59
CA ILE A 64 6.41 -16.30 -6.25
C ILE A 64 6.47 -14.78 -6.16
N ALA A 65 5.31 -14.14 -6.15
CA ALA A 65 5.19 -12.69 -5.98
C ALA A 65 5.08 -12.35 -4.49
N THR A 66 5.99 -11.50 -4.02
CA THR A 66 5.98 -10.94 -2.66
C THR A 66 5.72 -9.43 -2.68
N ASN A 67 5.73 -8.80 -1.50
CA ASN A 67 5.74 -7.35 -1.38
C ASN A 67 7.09 -6.69 -1.73
N GLU A 68 8.17 -7.45 -1.91
CA GLU A 68 9.52 -6.93 -2.21
C GLU A 68 9.95 -7.22 -3.65
N ALA A 69 9.70 -8.43 -4.14
CA ALA A 69 10.14 -8.91 -5.45
C ALA A 69 9.32 -10.11 -5.92
N ILE A 70 9.43 -10.42 -7.21
CA ILE A 70 9.02 -11.67 -7.81
C ILE A 70 10.23 -12.61 -7.89
N TYR A 71 10.04 -13.82 -7.39
CA TYR A 71 11.04 -14.88 -7.38
C TYR A 71 10.62 -16.01 -8.31
N THR A 72 11.60 -16.77 -8.79
CA THR A 72 11.38 -18.05 -9.48
C THR A 72 12.08 -19.18 -8.72
N CYS A 73 11.48 -20.36 -8.72
CA CYS A 73 12.08 -21.60 -8.27
C CYS A 73 11.56 -22.78 -9.09
N ASP A 74 12.22 -23.94 -8.96
CA ASP A 74 11.69 -25.19 -9.50
C ASP A 74 10.39 -25.60 -8.79
N SER A 75 9.59 -26.43 -9.46
CA SER A 75 8.30 -26.92 -8.93
C SER A 75 8.41 -27.82 -7.70
N SER A 76 9.57 -28.42 -7.45
CA SER A 76 9.82 -29.24 -6.27
C SER A 76 10.30 -28.43 -5.06
N PHE A 77 10.47 -27.11 -5.20
CA PHE A 77 11.07 -26.21 -4.20
C PHE A 77 12.43 -26.71 -3.67
N SER A 78 13.15 -27.51 -4.46
CA SER A 78 14.45 -28.07 -4.05
C SER A 78 15.55 -27.02 -4.11
N SER A 79 15.43 -26.06 -5.03
CA SER A 79 16.33 -24.92 -5.17
C SER A 79 15.85 -23.70 -4.41
N ARG A 80 16.82 -22.88 -3.98
CA ARG A 80 16.54 -21.59 -3.34
C ARG A 80 15.86 -20.65 -4.35
N PRO A 81 14.75 -19.98 -4.01
CA PRO A 81 14.12 -19.00 -4.89
C PRO A 81 15.06 -17.84 -5.24
N ILE A 82 15.13 -17.51 -6.52
CA ILE A 82 15.99 -16.48 -7.08
C ILE A 82 15.12 -15.31 -7.56
N PRO A 83 15.40 -14.05 -7.15
CA PRO A 83 14.65 -12.91 -7.64
C PRO A 83 15.00 -12.59 -9.08
N PHE A 84 14.03 -12.12 -9.85
CA PHE A 84 14.30 -11.58 -11.18
C PHE A 84 15.04 -10.24 -11.09
N TYR A 85 16.06 -10.07 -11.93
CA TYR A 85 16.81 -8.81 -12.00
C TYR A 85 15.98 -7.68 -12.61
N ASN A 86 15.39 -7.95 -13.77
CA ASN A 86 14.48 -7.04 -14.47
C ASN A 86 13.04 -7.49 -14.21
N GLN A 87 12.33 -6.71 -13.39
CA GLN A 87 10.95 -6.97 -12.99
C GLN A 87 10.17 -5.64 -12.91
N PRO A 88 8.83 -5.68 -13.05
CA PRO A 88 7.98 -4.51 -12.87
C PRO A 88 8.11 -3.93 -11.45
N PRO A 89 7.87 -2.63 -11.26
CA PRO A 89 7.93 -2.01 -9.95
C PRO A 89 6.81 -2.56 -9.04
N ILE A 90 7.19 -2.95 -7.83
CA ILE A 90 6.29 -3.47 -6.81
C ILE A 90 6.22 -2.46 -5.68
N SER A 91 5.01 -1.99 -5.37
CA SER A 91 4.77 -1.12 -4.23
C SER A 91 4.96 -1.84 -2.89
N VAL A 92 5.10 -1.11 -1.79
CA VAL A 92 5.17 -1.70 -0.42
C VAL A 92 3.91 -2.54 -0.08
N MET A 93 2.78 -2.27 -0.72
CA MET A 93 1.55 -3.05 -0.57
C MET A 93 1.63 -4.43 -1.26
N GLY A 94 2.59 -4.60 -2.17
CA GLY A 94 2.83 -5.81 -2.93
C GLY A 94 2.03 -5.91 -4.22
N VAL A 95 2.04 -7.12 -4.78
CA VAL A 95 1.41 -7.45 -6.06
C VAL A 95 -0.07 -7.77 -5.88
N ASN A 96 -0.92 -7.01 -6.55
CA ASN A 96 -2.38 -7.13 -6.50
C ASN A 96 -2.96 -7.85 -7.72
N VAL A 97 -2.28 -7.83 -8.87
CA VAL A 97 -2.65 -8.59 -10.07
C VAL A 97 -1.44 -9.42 -10.47
N PHE A 98 -1.63 -10.71 -10.66
CA PHE A 98 -0.56 -11.62 -11.09
C PHE A 98 -1.18 -12.73 -11.92
N GLU A 99 -1.13 -12.58 -13.24
CA GLU A 99 -1.75 -13.49 -14.19
C GLU A 99 -0.77 -13.84 -15.31
N GLN A 100 -0.80 -15.09 -15.75
CA GLN A 100 0.00 -15.55 -16.88
C GLN A 100 -0.81 -15.38 -18.16
N LEU A 101 -0.29 -14.59 -19.10
CA LEU A 101 -0.96 -14.33 -20.38
C LEU A 101 -0.48 -15.28 -21.47
N ASP A 102 0.82 -15.58 -21.48
CA ASP A 102 1.44 -16.51 -22.41
C ASP A 102 2.67 -17.19 -21.75
N ASN A 103 3.44 -17.95 -22.54
CA ASN A 103 4.61 -18.70 -22.06
C ASN A 103 5.81 -17.82 -21.66
N GLN A 104 5.77 -16.51 -21.91
CA GLN A 104 6.87 -15.58 -21.68
C GLN A 104 6.45 -14.30 -20.96
N THR A 105 5.15 -14.03 -20.85
CA THR A 105 4.58 -12.76 -20.41
C THR A 105 3.62 -12.94 -19.24
N LEU A 106 3.87 -12.18 -18.18
CA LEU A 106 3.00 -12.05 -17.02
C LEU A 106 2.38 -10.65 -16.97
N LEU A 107 1.11 -10.59 -16.57
CA LEU A 107 0.44 -9.36 -16.18
C LEU A 107 0.66 -9.13 -14.68
N VAL A 108 1.31 -8.03 -14.34
CA VAL A 108 1.66 -7.68 -12.96
C VAL A 108 1.08 -6.31 -12.61
N GLY A 109 0.20 -6.27 -11.61
CA GLY A 109 -0.39 -5.04 -11.09
C GLY A 109 -0.02 -4.80 -9.64
N SER A 110 0.30 -3.56 -9.30
CA SER A 110 0.54 -3.10 -7.93
C SER A 110 0.12 -1.64 -7.78
N PHE A 111 0.33 -1.02 -6.60
CA PHE A 111 0.10 0.42 -6.46
C PHE A 111 1.08 1.29 -7.29
N GLU A 112 2.00 0.69 -8.02
CA GLU A 112 2.86 1.36 -9.00
C GLU A 112 2.24 1.45 -10.41
N GLY A 113 1.24 0.60 -10.71
CA GLY A 113 0.62 0.53 -12.03
C GLY A 113 0.27 -0.89 -12.44
N LEU A 114 -0.08 -1.06 -13.72
CA LEU A 114 -0.36 -2.35 -14.35
C LEU A 114 0.62 -2.55 -15.52
N PHE A 115 1.37 -3.65 -15.48
CA PHE A 115 2.49 -3.90 -16.37
C PHE A 115 2.38 -5.26 -17.05
N LEU A 116 2.65 -5.29 -18.36
CA LEU A 116 3.02 -6.51 -19.07
C LEU A 116 4.52 -6.71 -18.90
N TRP A 117 4.90 -7.85 -18.36
CA TRP A 117 6.28 -8.19 -18.10
C TRP A 117 6.66 -9.45 -18.83
N ASN A 118 7.53 -9.31 -19.83
CA ASN A 118 8.17 -10.45 -20.45
C ASN A 118 9.39 -10.83 -19.59
N PHE A 119 9.30 -11.96 -18.90
CA PHE A 119 10.30 -12.39 -17.94
C PHE A 119 11.55 -13.02 -18.59
N ILE A 120 11.50 -13.31 -19.89
CA ILE A 120 12.64 -13.84 -20.66
C ILE A 120 13.60 -12.71 -21.06
N ASN A 121 13.08 -11.64 -21.67
CA ASN A 121 13.89 -10.51 -22.13
C ASN A 121 13.94 -9.34 -21.11
N GLY A 122 13.10 -9.39 -20.07
CA GLY A 122 13.03 -8.38 -19.02
C GLY A 122 12.33 -7.08 -19.42
N ILE A 123 11.63 -7.05 -20.56
CA ILE A 123 10.87 -5.87 -21.00
C ILE A 123 9.63 -5.71 -20.13
N VAL A 124 9.43 -4.49 -19.63
CA VAL A 124 8.26 -4.08 -18.84
C VAL A 124 7.52 -2.98 -19.61
N PHE A 125 6.25 -3.24 -19.93
CA PHE A 125 5.38 -2.31 -20.65
C PHE A 125 4.22 -1.88 -19.76
N ASP A 126 4.04 -0.58 -19.56
CA ASP A 126 2.93 -0.01 -18.82
C ASP A 126 1.67 -0.01 -19.70
N VAL A 127 0.69 -0.83 -19.32
CA VAL A 127 -0.54 -1.06 -20.11
C VAL A 127 -1.44 0.17 -20.08
N ILE A 128 -1.44 0.90 -18.96
CA ILE A 128 -2.32 2.06 -18.77
C ILE A 128 -1.76 3.26 -19.53
N LYS A 129 -0.44 3.49 -19.44
CA LYS A 129 0.25 4.60 -20.12
C LYS A 129 0.62 4.30 -21.56
N GLN A 130 0.49 3.04 -22.00
CA GLN A 130 0.88 2.56 -23.33
C GLN A 130 2.34 2.89 -23.69
N SER A 131 3.25 2.68 -22.73
CA SER A 131 4.67 3.03 -22.91
C SER A 131 5.57 2.03 -22.21
N ASN A 132 6.80 1.85 -22.73
CA ASN A 132 7.81 1.04 -22.04
C ASN A 132 8.15 1.69 -20.69
N HIS A 133 8.03 0.91 -19.62
CA HIS A 133 8.40 1.38 -18.31
C HIS A 133 9.93 1.36 -18.16
N LYS A 134 10.49 2.50 -17.77
CA LYS A 134 11.88 2.59 -17.32
C LYS A 134 11.87 2.93 -15.84
N ARG A 135 12.59 2.14 -15.05
CA ARG A 135 12.75 2.38 -13.61
C ARG A 135 13.38 3.75 -13.42
N ASP A 136 12.69 4.64 -12.70
CA ASP A 136 13.25 5.93 -12.28
C ASP A 136 14.06 5.72 -10.98
N PRO A 137 15.41 5.82 -11.02
CA PRO A 137 16.23 5.64 -9.83
C PRO A 137 16.03 6.74 -8.78
N ASN A 138 15.45 7.90 -9.15
CA ASN A 138 15.23 9.02 -8.25
C ASN A 138 13.84 9.02 -7.59
N LYS A 139 12.98 8.05 -7.92
CA LYS A 139 11.63 7.98 -7.38
C LYS A 139 11.66 7.60 -5.89
N LYS A 140 11.33 8.58 -5.04
CA LYS A 140 11.35 8.43 -3.56
C LYS A 140 10.04 7.93 -2.96
N ILE A 141 8.94 7.99 -3.70
CA ILE A 141 7.62 7.58 -3.24
C ILE A 141 7.27 6.26 -3.92
N PRO A 142 6.98 5.18 -3.19
CA PRO A 142 6.63 3.87 -3.74
C PRO A 142 5.15 3.81 -4.18
N LEU A 143 4.71 4.83 -4.92
CA LEU A 143 3.36 4.94 -5.48
C LEU A 143 3.44 5.40 -6.94
N GLY A 144 2.68 4.75 -7.80
CA GLY A 144 2.49 5.10 -9.21
C GLY A 144 1.43 6.17 -9.40
N ASP A 145 1.25 6.56 -10.66
CA ASP A 145 0.14 7.47 -11.05
C ASP A 145 -1.21 6.74 -11.00
N TYR A 146 -1.20 5.43 -11.19
CA TYR A 146 -2.36 4.54 -11.13
C TYR A 146 -2.13 3.49 -10.05
N LEU A 147 -2.96 3.52 -9.00
CA LEU A 147 -2.86 2.66 -7.83
C LEU A 147 -3.68 1.39 -8.05
N VAL A 148 -3.14 0.46 -8.85
CA VAL A 148 -3.89 -0.70 -9.32
C VAL A 148 -4.12 -1.70 -8.18
N THR A 149 -5.39 -1.95 -7.87
CA THR A 149 -5.87 -2.91 -6.86
C THR A 149 -6.40 -4.20 -7.47
N GLY A 150 -6.72 -4.20 -8.77
CA GLY A 150 -7.28 -5.37 -9.43
C GLY A 150 -7.35 -5.23 -10.95
N PHE A 151 -7.68 -6.34 -11.60
CA PHE A 151 -7.87 -6.48 -13.03
C PHE A 151 -8.94 -7.55 -13.28
N SER A 152 -9.70 -7.42 -14.36
CA SER A 152 -10.59 -8.47 -14.87
C SER A 152 -10.84 -8.26 -16.36
N ASP A 153 -10.82 -9.34 -17.11
CA ASP A 153 -11.16 -9.44 -18.53
C ASP A 153 -12.42 -10.29 -18.79
N ASP A 154 -13.14 -10.68 -17.73
CA ASP A 154 -14.36 -11.51 -17.80
C ASP A 154 -15.54 -10.81 -18.50
N PHE A 155 -15.46 -9.49 -18.70
CA PHE A 155 -16.51 -8.73 -19.34
C PHE A 155 -16.47 -8.94 -20.85
N LYS A 156 -17.64 -9.23 -21.46
CA LYS A 156 -17.84 -9.50 -22.89
C LYS A 156 -17.12 -8.48 -23.81
N SER A 157 -15.83 -8.73 -24.04
CA SER A 157 -14.87 -7.92 -24.82
C SER A 157 -14.29 -6.66 -24.18
N ASN A 158 -14.24 -6.52 -22.85
CA ASN A 158 -13.54 -5.41 -22.20
C ASN A 158 -12.66 -5.88 -21.03
N ALA A 159 -11.39 -5.47 -21.06
CA ALA A 159 -10.52 -5.59 -19.91
C ALA A 159 -10.58 -4.29 -19.08
N PHE A 160 -10.77 -4.43 -17.78
CA PHE A 160 -10.79 -3.33 -16.83
C PHE A 160 -9.70 -3.51 -15.78
N TYR A 161 -9.09 -2.40 -15.39
CA TYR A 161 -8.29 -2.34 -14.17
C TYR A 161 -9.08 -1.59 -13.11
N PHE A 162 -8.80 -1.89 -11.85
CA PHE A 162 -9.40 -1.20 -10.73
C PHE A 162 -8.33 -0.38 -10.02
N ASP A 163 -8.55 0.91 -9.92
CA ASP A 163 -7.71 1.88 -9.23
C ASP A 163 -8.29 2.20 -7.85
N PHE A 164 -7.42 2.27 -6.84
CA PHE A 164 -7.80 2.55 -5.46
C PHE A 164 -8.54 3.89 -5.27
N ASN A 165 -8.20 4.92 -6.06
CA ASN A 165 -8.80 6.25 -5.96
C ASN A 165 -9.93 6.47 -6.97
N TYR A 166 -9.76 6.01 -8.21
CA TYR A 166 -10.66 6.34 -9.32
C TYR A 166 -11.70 5.25 -9.62
N GLY A 167 -11.55 4.06 -9.04
CA GLY A 167 -12.43 2.93 -9.32
C GLY A 167 -12.07 2.23 -10.63
N ALA A 168 -13.07 1.78 -11.37
CA ALA A 168 -12.85 0.99 -12.59
C ALA A 168 -12.39 1.86 -13.78
N GLY A 169 -11.21 1.56 -14.31
CA GLY A 169 -10.66 2.12 -15.52
C GLY A 169 -10.69 1.11 -16.67
N LYS A 170 -10.99 1.59 -17.87
CA LYS A 170 -10.94 0.74 -19.08
C LYS A 170 -9.52 0.60 -19.61
N LEU A 171 -9.20 -0.56 -20.17
CA LEU A 171 -7.96 -0.79 -20.91
C LEU A 171 -8.24 -0.75 -22.42
N GLY A 172 -7.40 -0.03 -23.15
CA GLY A 172 -7.49 0.06 -24.61
C GLY A 172 -8.74 0.80 -25.12
N LYS A 173 -9.25 0.35 -26.28
CA LYS A 173 -10.38 0.96 -27.00
C LYS A 173 -11.75 0.37 -26.62
N GLY A 174 -11.83 -0.36 -25.50
CA GLY A 174 -13.07 -0.96 -25.02
C GLY A 174 -14.15 0.06 -24.65
N MET A 175 -15.36 -0.47 -24.42
CA MET A 175 -16.47 0.27 -23.84
C MET A 175 -16.11 0.76 -22.42
N PRO A 176 -16.66 1.89 -21.97
CA PRO A 176 -16.49 2.32 -20.59
C PRO A 176 -17.06 1.28 -19.61
N PHE A 177 -16.57 1.31 -18.37
CA PHE A 177 -17.15 0.49 -17.30
C PHE A 177 -18.62 0.87 -17.13
N PRO A 178 -19.53 -0.10 -16.90
CA PRO A 178 -20.95 0.20 -16.76
C PRO A 178 -21.22 1.27 -15.71
N ASP A 179 -22.09 2.22 -16.05
CA ASP A 179 -22.51 3.25 -15.10
C ASP A 179 -23.21 2.61 -13.89
N MET A 180 -23.00 3.22 -12.72
CA MET A 180 -23.69 2.82 -11.51
C MET A 180 -25.22 2.95 -11.71
N PRO A 181 -26.01 1.89 -11.45
CA PRO A 181 -27.47 1.95 -11.58
C PRO A 181 -28.07 3.09 -10.75
N MET A 182 -29.08 3.78 -11.31
CA MET A 182 -29.73 4.94 -10.66
C MET A 182 -30.24 4.64 -9.26
N GLN A 183 -30.74 3.42 -9.03
CA GLN A 183 -31.25 2.95 -7.75
C GLN A 183 -30.18 2.96 -6.65
N ILE A 184 -28.92 2.69 -7.01
CA ILE A 184 -27.77 2.70 -6.09
C ILE A 184 -27.22 4.13 -5.99
N LYS A 185 -27.13 4.84 -7.12
CA LYS A 185 -26.61 6.21 -7.18
C LYS A 185 -27.40 7.18 -6.29
N ASN A 186 -28.71 6.96 -6.15
CA ASN A 186 -29.58 7.79 -5.31
C ASN A 186 -29.56 7.41 -3.83
N GLN A 187 -28.88 6.32 -3.44
CA GLN A 187 -28.71 5.97 -2.03
C GLN A 187 -27.65 6.86 -1.38
N GLY A 188 -27.91 7.23 -0.13
CA GLY A 188 -26.89 7.87 0.70
C GLY A 188 -25.72 6.92 0.98
N MET A 189 -24.54 7.48 1.23
CA MET A 189 -23.39 6.72 1.71
C MET A 189 -23.70 6.12 3.09
N SER A 190 -23.41 4.83 3.29
CA SER A 190 -23.61 4.18 4.59
C SER A 190 -22.76 4.84 5.67
N LEU A 191 -23.22 4.81 6.93
CA LEU A 191 -22.44 5.33 8.06
C LEU A 191 -21.06 4.68 8.17
N TRP A 192 -20.94 3.40 7.81
CA TRP A 192 -19.67 2.69 7.74
C TRP A 192 -18.70 3.34 6.74
N ASN A 193 -19.17 3.62 5.52
CA ASN A 193 -18.35 4.25 4.49
C ASN A 193 -18.00 5.70 4.87
N VAL A 194 -18.94 6.44 5.48
CA VAL A 194 -18.66 7.78 6.02
C VAL A 194 -17.57 7.72 7.09
N ALA A 195 -17.68 6.78 8.05
CA ALA A 195 -16.66 6.57 9.07
C ALA A 195 -15.30 6.20 8.45
N LEU A 196 -15.29 5.41 7.37
CA LEU A 196 -14.07 5.08 6.63
C LEU A 196 -13.43 6.31 5.97
N GLU A 197 -14.22 7.24 5.43
CA GLU A 197 -13.70 8.51 4.88
C GLU A 197 -13.02 9.36 5.96
N PHE A 198 -13.56 9.39 7.18
CA PHE A 198 -12.91 10.03 8.32
C PHE A 198 -11.66 9.27 8.77
N HIS A 199 -11.77 7.95 8.94
CA HIS A 199 -10.70 7.08 9.43
C HIS A 199 -9.46 7.13 8.53
N THR A 200 -9.67 7.11 7.21
CA THR A 200 -8.59 7.21 6.23
C THR A 200 -8.12 8.65 6.00
N GLY A 201 -8.79 9.63 6.59
CA GLY A 201 -8.52 11.06 6.41
C GLY A 201 -8.89 11.61 5.03
N ARG A 202 -9.60 10.83 4.19
CA ARG A 202 -10.04 11.25 2.85
C ARG A 202 -11.13 12.32 2.90
N MET A 203 -11.89 12.40 3.99
CA MET A 203 -12.87 13.47 4.15
C MET A 203 -12.20 14.86 4.12
N TYR A 204 -10.93 14.99 4.52
CA TYR A 204 -10.21 16.26 4.49
C TYR A 204 -9.70 16.67 3.10
N LYS A 205 -9.98 15.89 2.04
CA LYS A 205 -9.59 16.21 0.65
C LYS A 205 -10.15 17.54 0.14
N PHE A 206 -11.16 18.12 0.79
CA PHE A 206 -11.65 19.47 0.46
C PHE A 206 -10.56 20.56 0.63
N PHE A 207 -9.49 20.30 1.39
CA PHE A 207 -8.30 21.17 1.47
C PHE A 207 -7.34 21.04 0.26
N GLY A 208 -7.74 20.32 -0.79
CA GLY A 208 -6.92 20.07 -1.97
C GLY A 208 -5.63 19.35 -1.61
N LYS A 209 -4.53 19.62 -2.32
CA LYS A 209 -3.22 18.96 -2.13
C LYS A 209 -2.65 19.02 -0.71
N TYR A 210 -3.07 20.01 0.09
CA TYR A 210 -2.56 20.21 1.45
C TYR A 210 -3.20 19.29 2.49
N TYR A 211 -4.25 18.54 2.14
CA TYR A 211 -4.91 17.61 3.07
C TYR A 211 -3.95 16.56 3.66
N ILE A 212 -2.88 16.22 2.94
CA ILE A 212 -1.82 15.32 3.40
C ILE A 212 -1.16 15.85 4.70
N LEU A 213 -1.11 17.17 4.89
CA LEU A 213 -0.52 17.80 6.07
C LEU A 213 -1.47 17.84 7.28
N PHE A 214 -2.75 17.50 7.11
CA PHE A 214 -3.72 17.54 8.20
C PHE A 214 -3.31 16.65 9.38
N VAL A 215 -2.93 15.40 9.09
CA VAL A 215 -2.51 14.43 10.12
C VAL A 215 -1.27 14.90 10.89
N PRO A 216 -0.13 15.26 10.26
CA PRO A 216 1.04 15.71 11.02
C PRO A 216 0.79 17.02 11.78
N LEU A 217 0.05 17.98 11.22
CA LEU A 217 -0.25 19.23 11.93
C LEU A 217 -1.17 19.00 13.14
N SER A 218 -2.22 18.20 12.98
CA SER A 218 -3.11 17.85 14.10
C SER A 218 -2.34 17.09 15.20
N GLY A 219 -1.44 16.19 14.82
CA GLY A 219 -0.56 15.50 15.75
C GLY A 219 0.36 16.45 16.53
N LEU A 220 0.96 17.44 15.87
CA LEU A 220 1.78 18.46 16.55
C LEU A 220 0.97 19.28 17.56
N VAL A 221 -0.25 19.67 17.22
CA VAL A 221 -1.15 20.40 18.13
C VAL A 221 -1.52 19.53 19.33
N ILE A 222 -1.86 18.25 19.11
CA ILE A 222 -2.18 17.31 20.20
C ILE A 222 -0.97 17.10 21.11
N LEU A 223 0.22 16.88 20.53
CA LEU A 223 1.46 16.74 21.30
C LEU A 223 1.76 17.98 22.13
N PHE A 224 1.58 19.18 21.56
CA PHE A 224 1.74 20.44 22.28
C PHE A 224 0.79 20.53 23.49
N ILE A 225 -0.48 20.19 23.32
CA ILE A 225 -1.48 20.19 24.40
C ILE A 225 -1.11 19.17 25.49
N LEU A 226 -0.73 17.96 25.10
CA LEU A 226 -0.36 16.90 26.05
C LEU A 226 0.90 17.25 26.85
N VAL A 227 1.94 17.76 26.18
CA VAL A 227 3.21 18.13 26.83
C VAL A 227 3.02 19.35 27.74
N SER A 228 2.33 20.40 27.26
CA SER A 228 2.06 21.59 28.07
C SER A 228 1.20 21.26 29.29
N GLY A 229 0.14 20.47 29.11
CA GLY A 229 -0.70 19.98 30.21
C GLY A 229 0.08 19.15 31.24
N PHE A 230 0.98 18.27 30.78
CA PHE A 230 1.85 17.48 31.65
C PHE A 230 2.83 18.35 32.45
N ILE A 231 3.46 19.34 31.82
CA ILE A 231 4.37 20.29 32.50
C ILE A 231 3.63 21.07 33.59
N VAL A 232 2.42 21.55 33.30
CA VAL A 232 1.59 22.27 34.29
C VAL A 232 1.22 21.37 35.46
N TRP A 233 0.82 20.12 35.18
CA TRP A 233 0.53 19.12 36.19
C TRP A 233 1.74 18.84 37.11
N LEU A 234 2.93 18.64 36.52
CA LEU A 234 4.18 18.44 37.26
C LEU A 234 4.51 19.63 38.17
N LYS A 235 4.38 20.86 37.68
CA LYS A 235 4.61 22.08 38.46
C LYS A 235 3.66 22.17 39.66
N LYS A 236 2.38 21.82 39.47
CA LYS A 236 1.37 21.84 40.54
C LYS A 236 1.60 20.74 41.59
N HIS A 237 1.96 19.53 41.17
CA HIS A 237 2.28 18.44 42.11
C HIS A 237 3.56 18.70 42.91
N ARG A 238 4.60 19.25 42.29
CA ARG A 238 5.83 19.63 42.99
C ARG A 238 5.62 20.73 44.03
N LYS A 239 4.67 21.65 43.80
CA LYS A 239 4.29 22.66 44.81
C LYS A 239 3.53 22.05 46.00
N LYS A 240 2.62 21.10 45.75
CA LYS A 240 1.90 20.38 46.82
C LYS A 240 2.78 19.48 47.69
N SER A 241 3.90 18.98 47.16
CA SER A 241 4.86 18.18 47.92
C SER A 241 5.81 19.01 48.80
N LYS A 242 5.85 20.34 48.62
CA LYS A 242 6.71 21.26 49.39
C LYS A 242 5.95 22.06 50.46
N GLN A 243 4.62 21.93 50.50
CA GLN A 243 3.77 22.38 51.60
C GLN A 243 3.47 21.19 52.50
#